data_AF-A0A3D4D4W9-F1
#
_entry.id   AF-A0A3D4D4W9-F1
#
_cell.length_a   1.000
_cell.length_b   1.000
_cell.length_c   1.000
_cell.angle_alpha   90.00
_cell.angle_beta   90.00
_cell.angle_gamma   90.00
#
_symmetry.space_group_name_H-M   'P 1'
#
loop_
_entity.id
_entity.type
_entity.pdbx_description
1 polymer ?
#
loop_
_entity_poly.entity_id
_entity_poly.type
_entity_poly.pdbx_seq_one_letter_code
_entity_poly.pdbx_strand_id
1 'polypeptide(L)'
;NISQDNITTATSPITDPSQGTILRISPDGKQSEVIAHGFRNQYDLAFNQHGHLFTFDSDGERDHQLPWYSYCRVFHIRVGGHHGWLLPGHQRSFNRPPYFFDSATRLNEVDRGSPTGVEVYRHTQFPKHYRDGLFFACWTYGRVYFTPLTPRGDSYQSHAHETFLEPVGNLGFAPSDLAVHPLTGDLYVSVGGRGTRGAVYRISFPNGRKAAKPVAL
;
A
#
# COMPACT_ATOMS: atom_id res chain seq x y z
N ASN A 1 -7.64 19.32 -3.52
CA ASN A 1 -6.20 19.08 -3.26
C ASN A 1 -5.90 19.52 -1.87
N ILE A 2 -5.10 18.73 -1.14
CA ILE A 2 -4.61 19.12 0.19
C ILE A 2 -3.49 20.14 -0.01
N SER A 3 -3.56 21.27 0.70
CA SER A 3 -2.61 22.40 0.65
C SER A 3 -2.16 22.80 2.07
N GLN A 4 -1.40 23.89 2.16
CA GLN A 4 -1.02 24.50 3.44
C GLN A 4 -2.23 24.85 4.30
N ASP A 5 -3.36 25.20 3.68
CA ASP A 5 -4.61 25.58 4.37
C ASP A 5 -5.23 24.42 5.15
N ASN A 6 -4.82 23.18 4.84
CA ASN A 6 -5.28 21.98 5.54
C ASN A 6 -4.38 21.62 6.73
N ILE A 7 -3.33 22.38 7.01
CA ILE A 7 -2.42 22.16 8.13
C ILE A 7 -2.77 23.13 9.25
N THR A 8 -3.21 22.60 10.39
CA THR A 8 -3.55 23.43 11.56
C THR A 8 -2.50 23.40 12.65
N THR A 9 -1.48 22.55 12.52
CA THR A 9 -0.40 22.39 13.50
C THR A 9 0.92 22.99 13.01
N ALA A 10 1.57 23.77 13.87
CA ALA A 10 2.87 24.39 13.56
C ALA A 10 4.03 23.38 13.43
N THR A 11 3.84 22.17 13.94
CA THR A 11 4.84 21.08 13.95
C THR A 11 4.62 20.06 12.83
N SER A 12 3.77 20.36 11.84
CA SER A 12 3.54 19.47 10.70
C SER A 12 4.87 19.09 10.02
N PRO A 13 5.16 17.78 9.80
CA PRO A 13 6.39 17.35 9.14
C PRO A 13 6.60 17.96 7.75
N ILE A 14 5.49 18.23 7.04
CA ILE A 14 5.48 18.91 5.75
C ILE A 14 4.60 20.13 5.88
N THR A 15 5.16 21.31 5.59
CA THR A 15 4.45 22.60 5.65
C THR A 15 3.93 23.05 4.28
N ASP A 16 4.53 22.54 3.19
CA ASP A 16 4.15 22.85 1.81
C ASP A 16 3.97 21.54 1.02
N PRO A 17 2.79 20.89 1.11
CA PRO A 17 2.58 19.59 0.48
C PRO A 17 2.48 19.70 -1.05
N SER A 18 3.02 18.71 -1.75
CA SER A 18 2.87 18.55 -3.19
C SER A 18 1.64 17.66 -3.49
N GLN A 19 1.72 16.80 -4.50
CA GLN A 19 0.63 15.91 -4.91
C GLN A 19 0.55 14.69 -4.00
N GLY A 20 -0.68 14.23 -3.71
CA GLY A 20 -0.96 13.03 -2.93
C GLY A 20 -0.40 13.09 -1.51
N THR A 21 -1.25 13.11 -0.50
CA THR A 21 -0.83 13.34 0.89
C THR A 21 -1.34 12.25 1.80
N ILE A 22 -0.55 11.93 2.83
CA ILE A 22 -1.06 11.22 4.01
C ILE A 22 -1.24 12.25 5.11
N LEU A 23 -2.48 12.37 5.61
CA LEU A 23 -2.85 13.27 6.69
C LEU A 23 -2.92 12.50 8.01
N ARG A 24 -2.42 13.12 9.08
CA ARG A 24 -2.72 12.70 10.45
C ARG A 24 -3.62 13.75 11.07
N ILE A 25 -4.77 13.30 11.57
CA ILE A 25 -5.82 14.14 12.15
C ILE A 25 -6.02 13.70 13.59
N SER A 26 -6.13 14.66 14.53
CA SER A 26 -6.43 14.34 15.93
C SER A 26 -7.79 13.66 16.07
N PRO A 27 -8.01 12.85 17.12
CA PRO A 27 -9.29 12.19 17.34
C PRO A 27 -10.50 13.15 17.44
N ASP A 28 -10.26 14.40 17.85
CA ASP A 28 -11.29 15.45 17.92
C ASP A 28 -11.42 16.27 16.63
N GLY A 29 -10.62 15.98 15.59
CA GLY A 29 -10.66 16.63 14.28
C GLY A 29 -10.07 18.05 14.23
N LYS A 30 -9.54 18.59 15.32
CA LYS A 30 -9.10 19.99 15.40
C LYS A 30 -7.67 20.21 14.91
N GLN A 31 -6.83 19.18 15.01
CA GLN A 31 -5.44 19.23 14.60
C GLN A 31 -5.22 18.36 13.37
N SER A 32 -4.54 18.92 12.38
CA SER A 32 -4.14 18.22 11.16
C SER A 32 -2.70 18.58 10.79
N GLU A 33 -2.01 17.58 10.28
CA GLU A 33 -0.66 17.68 9.73
C GLU A 33 -0.52 16.74 8.53
N VAL A 34 0.38 17.12 7.63
CA VAL A 34 0.79 16.27 6.50
C VAL A 34 2.05 15.53 6.92
N ILE A 35 1.96 14.21 7.03
CA ILE A 35 3.10 13.36 7.43
C ILE A 35 3.95 12.92 6.25
N ALA A 36 3.38 12.82 5.05
CA ALA A 36 4.06 12.39 3.85
C ALA A 36 3.33 12.93 2.60
N HIS A 37 4.08 13.18 1.53
CA HIS A 37 3.52 13.62 0.25
C HIS A 37 4.23 12.98 -0.95
N GLY A 38 3.84 13.34 -2.16
CA GLY A 38 4.47 12.90 -3.41
C GLY A 38 3.93 11.56 -3.90
N PHE A 39 2.63 11.33 -3.74
CA PHE A 39 1.95 10.14 -4.24
C PHE A 39 1.02 10.50 -5.40
N ARG A 40 0.66 9.50 -6.22
CA ARG A 40 -0.32 9.70 -7.29
C ARG A 40 -1.74 9.42 -6.82
N ASN A 41 -1.97 8.19 -6.37
CA ASN A 41 -3.29 7.64 -6.09
C ASN A 41 -3.13 6.33 -5.30
N GLN A 42 -2.74 6.47 -4.04
CA GLN A 42 -2.62 5.39 -3.06
C GLN A 42 -3.94 5.25 -2.31
N TYR A 43 -4.64 4.13 -2.52
CA TYR A 43 -5.99 3.92 -2.01
C TYR A 43 -6.04 3.50 -0.55
N ASP A 44 -4.97 2.88 -0.05
CA ASP A 44 -4.97 2.23 1.25
C ASP A 44 -3.62 2.29 1.97
N LEU A 45 -3.66 2.06 3.28
CA LEU A 45 -2.56 2.20 4.21
C LEU A 45 -2.64 1.11 5.30
N ALA A 46 -1.51 0.48 5.61
CA ALA A 46 -1.44 -0.52 6.68
C ALA A 46 -0.31 -0.24 7.67
N PHE A 47 -0.59 -0.43 8.95
CA PHE A 47 0.40 -0.37 10.03
C PHE A 47 0.89 -1.77 10.39
N ASN A 48 2.19 -1.91 10.56
CA ASN A 48 2.73 -3.07 11.26
C ASN A 48 2.71 -2.87 12.80
N GLN A 49 3.19 -3.88 13.52
CA GLN A 49 3.27 -3.86 14.99
C GLN A 49 4.24 -2.82 15.58
N HIS A 50 5.18 -2.32 14.78
CA HIS A 50 6.16 -1.29 15.19
C HIS A 50 5.65 0.14 14.91
N GLY A 51 4.43 0.30 14.39
CA GLY A 51 3.90 1.59 13.97
C GLY A 51 4.47 2.08 12.64
N HIS A 52 5.20 1.25 11.91
CA HIS A 52 5.64 1.55 10.55
C HIS A 52 4.44 1.46 9.60
N LEU A 53 4.31 2.46 8.73
CA LEU A 53 3.19 2.62 7.82
C LEU A 53 3.60 2.22 6.40
N PHE A 54 2.72 1.52 5.68
CA PHE A 54 2.96 1.05 4.33
C PHE A 54 1.83 1.44 3.39
N THR A 55 2.15 1.60 2.11
CA THR A 55 1.17 1.87 1.06
C THR A 55 1.57 1.26 -0.27
N PHE A 56 0.62 1.22 -1.21
CA PHE A 56 0.82 0.85 -2.60
C PHE A 56 0.26 1.96 -3.50
N ASP A 57 1.15 2.71 -4.15
CA ASP A 57 0.82 3.87 -4.98
C ASP A 57 0.76 3.50 -6.47
N SER A 58 -0.16 4.15 -7.19
CA SER A 58 -0.46 3.86 -8.59
C SER A 58 0.70 4.20 -9.52
N ASP A 59 0.72 3.49 -10.66
CA ASP A 59 1.59 3.75 -11.83
C ASP A 59 1.26 5.07 -12.51
N GLY A 60 1.72 5.35 -13.73
CA GLY A 60 1.19 6.43 -14.56
C GLY A 60 0.69 5.91 -15.91
N GLU A 61 -0.41 5.15 -15.89
CA GLU A 61 -0.82 4.23 -16.96
C GLU A 61 -0.90 4.82 -18.37
N ARG A 62 -1.10 6.15 -18.51
CA ARG A 62 -1.18 6.84 -19.81
C ARG A 62 0.12 6.80 -20.59
N ASP A 63 1.23 6.65 -19.91
CA ASP A 63 2.56 6.62 -20.49
C ASP A 63 3.19 5.22 -20.48
N HIS A 64 2.42 4.14 -20.28
CA HIS A 64 2.91 2.74 -20.12
C HIS A 64 3.89 2.23 -21.19
N GLN A 65 3.96 2.88 -22.36
CA GLN A 65 4.86 2.51 -23.45
C GLN A 65 5.98 3.54 -23.70
N LEU A 66 6.11 4.52 -22.81
CA LEU A 66 7.07 5.62 -22.95
C LEU A 66 8.22 5.41 -21.95
N PRO A 67 9.45 5.87 -22.28
CA PRO A 67 10.63 5.60 -21.46
C PRO A 67 10.61 6.27 -20.08
N TRP A 68 9.69 7.22 -19.85
CA TRP A 68 9.47 7.87 -18.55
C TRP A 68 8.27 7.31 -17.78
N TYR A 69 7.75 6.16 -18.20
CA TYR A 69 6.67 5.49 -17.49
C TYR A 69 7.01 5.26 -16.02
N SER A 70 6.01 5.48 -15.18
CA SER A 70 6.11 5.34 -13.74
C SER A 70 5.37 4.09 -13.30
N TYR A 71 6.08 3.14 -12.67
CA TYR A 71 5.52 1.91 -12.12
C TYR A 71 4.64 2.14 -10.89
N CYS A 72 3.80 1.16 -10.55
CA CYS A 72 3.18 1.11 -9.22
C CYS A 72 4.28 0.87 -8.17
N ARG A 73 4.17 1.49 -7.00
CA ARG A 73 5.26 1.51 -6.01
C ARG A 73 4.75 1.20 -4.63
N VAL A 74 5.40 0.25 -3.97
CA VAL A 74 5.18 -0.04 -2.55
C VAL A 74 6.16 0.77 -1.72
N PHE A 75 5.67 1.43 -0.67
CA PHE A 75 6.50 2.23 0.23
C PHE A 75 6.33 1.78 1.67
N HIS A 76 7.45 1.76 2.40
CA HIS A 76 7.46 2.07 3.83
C HIS A 76 7.47 3.60 3.93
N ILE A 77 6.41 4.18 4.47
CA ILE A 77 6.20 5.63 4.48
C ILE A 77 7.29 6.31 5.30
N ARG A 78 7.92 7.31 4.68
CA ARG A 78 8.87 8.20 5.35
C ARG A 78 8.16 9.46 5.83
N VAL A 79 8.15 9.69 7.14
CA VAL A 79 7.64 10.93 7.71
C VAL A 79 8.49 12.11 7.21
N GLY A 80 7.84 13.15 6.71
CA GLY A 80 8.49 14.29 6.06
C GLY A 80 9.00 14.02 4.63
N GLY A 81 8.86 12.79 4.13
CA GLY A 81 9.46 12.36 2.86
C GLY A 81 8.57 12.59 1.64
N HIS A 82 9.23 12.74 0.47
CA HIS A 82 8.59 12.82 -0.83
C HIS A 82 8.65 11.48 -1.57
N HIS A 83 7.48 10.92 -1.92
CA HIS A 83 7.34 9.56 -2.47
C HIS A 83 7.38 9.48 -4.00
N GLY A 84 7.73 10.60 -4.62
CA GLY A 84 8.28 10.68 -5.96
C GLY A 84 7.35 11.27 -7.01
N TRP A 85 6.03 11.19 -6.85
CA TRP A 85 5.08 11.71 -7.84
C TRP A 85 5.04 13.24 -7.87
N LEU A 86 5.17 13.81 -9.07
CA LEU A 86 5.35 15.26 -9.23
C LEU A 86 4.20 15.97 -9.96
N LEU A 87 3.38 15.24 -10.72
CA LEU A 87 2.39 15.88 -11.60
C LEU A 87 1.00 15.92 -10.98
N PRO A 88 0.23 17.01 -11.18
CA PRO A 88 -1.18 16.98 -10.86
C PRO A 88 -1.91 15.99 -11.79
N GLY A 89 -2.73 15.13 -11.18
CA GLY A 89 -3.60 14.22 -11.92
C GLY A 89 -2.89 13.02 -12.56
N HIS A 90 -3.50 12.50 -13.63
CA HIS A 90 -3.19 11.17 -14.16
C HIS A 90 -2.80 11.15 -15.65
N GLN A 91 -2.72 12.31 -16.31
CA GLN A 91 -2.57 12.39 -17.78
C GLN A 91 -1.17 12.04 -18.29
N ARG A 92 -0.13 12.26 -17.46
CA ARG A 92 1.28 11.98 -17.78
C ARG A 92 1.96 11.35 -16.58
N SER A 93 2.98 10.55 -16.84
CA SER A 93 3.91 9.99 -15.86
C SER A 93 5.04 10.96 -15.61
N PHE A 94 5.25 11.34 -14.35
CA PHE A 94 6.55 11.88 -13.95
C PHE A 94 6.78 11.66 -12.46
N ASN A 95 7.79 10.83 -12.20
CA ASN A 95 8.28 10.54 -10.87
C ASN A 95 9.72 11.03 -10.74
N ARG A 96 10.08 11.50 -9.55
CA ARG A 96 11.49 11.63 -9.16
C ARG A 96 12.17 10.28 -9.35
N PRO A 97 13.32 10.23 -10.05
CA PRO A 97 14.09 9.00 -10.15
C PRO A 97 14.50 8.49 -8.76
N PRO A 98 14.67 7.15 -8.58
CA PRO A 98 15.08 6.58 -7.29
C PRO A 98 16.40 7.13 -6.76
N TYR A 99 17.30 7.57 -7.64
CA TYR A 99 18.61 8.13 -7.28
C TYR A 99 18.57 9.59 -6.83
N PHE A 100 17.41 10.25 -6.87
CA PHE A 100 17.27 11.62 -6.39
C PHE A 100 17.33 11.63 -4.85
N PHE A 101 18.11 12.55 -4.28
CA PHE A 101 18.58 12.47 -2.88
C PHE A 101 17.46 12.53 -1.82
N ASP A 102 16.32 13.13 -2.13
CA ASP A 102 15.16 13.25 -1.24
C ASP A 102 13.98 12.34 -1.63
N SER A 103 14.19 11.42 -2.58
CA SER A 103 13.19 10.41 -2.93
C SER A 103 13.10 9.34 -1.84
N ALA A 104 11.88 9.08 -1.35
CA ALA A 104 11.63 7.95 -0.48
C ALA A 104 12.00 6.63 -1.19
N THR A 105 12.65 5.73 -0.45
CA THR A 105 13.02 4.40 -0.96
C THR A 105 11.77 3.58 -1.31
N ARG A 106 11.76 3.03 -2.53
CA ARG A 106 10.72 2.13 -3.01
C ARG A 106 11.02 0.71 -2.49
N LEU A 107 10.10 0.11 -1.74
CA LEU A 107 10.27 -1.26 -1.24
C LEU A 107 10.09 -2.29 -2.36
N ASN A 108 9.13 -2.02 -3.24
CA ASN A 108 8.79 -2.89 -4.36
C ASN A 108 8.29 -2.03 -5.51
N GLU A 109 8.50 -2.50 -6.72
CA GLU A 109 7.89 -1.93 -7.93
C GLU A 109 7.13 -3.05 -8.62
N VAL A 110 5.83 -2.82 -8.79
CA VAL A 110 4.99 -3.60 -9.69
C VAL A 110 4.85 -2.74 -10.93
N ASP A 111 4.98 -3.33 -12.12
CA ASP A 111 4.85 -2.63 -13.40
C ASP A 111 3.47 -1.97 -13.54
N ARG A 112 2.76 -2.17 -14.65
CA ARG A 112 1.37 -1.71 -14.73
C ARG A 112 0.51 -2.34 -13.64
N GLY A 113 -0.47 -1.58 -13.18
CA GLY A 113 -1.38 -2.05 -12.16
C GLY A 113 -2.46 -1.06 -11.78
N SER A 114 -3.28 -1.46 -10.82
CA SER A 114 -4.23 -0.56 -10.16
C SER A 114 -4.28 -0.95 -8.69
N PRO A 115 -3.40 -0.34 -7.87
CA PRO A 115 -3.36 -0.55 -6.43
C PRO A 115 -4.71 -0.36 -5.77
N THR A 116 -5.02 -1.25 -4.83
CA THR A 116 -6.21 -1.17 -3.98
C THR A 116 -5.82 -1.42 -2.52
N GLY A 117 -6.34 -2.46 -1.89
CA GLY A 117 -6.11 -2.75 -0.46
C GLY A 117 -4.67 -3.16 -0.16
N VAL A 118 -4.23 -2.84 1.06
CA VAL A 118 -2.92 -3.12 1.62
C VAL A 118 -3.12 -3.60 3.06
N GLU A 119 -2.50 -4.70 3.46
CA GLU A 119 -2.66 -5.22 4.82
C GLU A 119 -1.39 -5.91 5.31
N VAL A 120 -0.97 -5.59 6.54
CA VAL A 120 0.18 -6.26 7.18
C VAL A 120 -0.32 -7.45 7.99
N TYR A 121 0.19 -8.65 7.68
CA TYR A 121 -0.26 -9.88 8.30
C TYR A 121 0.41 -10.13 9.65
N ARG A 122 -0.25 -9.71 10.73
CA ARG A 122 0.29 -9.78 12.10
C ARG A 122 -0.15 -11.02 12.87
N HIS A 123 -0.63 -12.06 12.20
CA HIS A 123 -1.27 -13.23 12.82
C HIS A 123 -0.51 -14.53 12.56
N THR A 124 -0.96 -15.62 13.19
CA THR A 124 -0.28 -16.93 13.12
C THR A 124 -1.09 -18.02 12.42
N GLN A 125 -2.16 -17.67 11.70
CA GLN A 125 -2.99 -18.63 10.99
C GLN A 125 -2.32 -19.12 9.69
N PHE A 126 -1.70 -18.22 8.93
CA PHE A 126 -0.88 -18.58 7.78
C PHE A 126 0.50 -19.17 8.19
N PRO A 127 1.15 -19.90 7.27
CA PRO A 127 2.53 -20.36 7.42
C PRO A 127 3.48 -19.23 7.83
N LYS A 128 4.59 -19.59 8.48
CA LYS A 128 5.60 -18.62 8.99
C LYS A 128 6.08 -17.64 7.91
N HIS A 129 6.16 -18.09 6.65
CA HIS A 129 6.52 -17.28 5.49
C HIS A 129 5.72 -15.98 5.36
N TYR A 130 4.42 -16.01 5.66
CA TYR A 130 3.52 -14.87 5.50
C TYR A 130 3.47 -13.93 6.70
N ARG A 131 4.09 -14.30 7.82
CA ARG A 131 3.97 -13.56 9.08
C ARG A 131 4.81 -12.30 9.04
N ASP A 132 4.21 -11.22 9.52
CA ASP A 132 4.74 -9.86 9.51
C ASP A 132 5.11 -9.36 8.11
N GLY A 133 4.59 -9.99 7.05
CA GLY A 133 4.73 -9.52 5.68
C GLY A 133 3.55 -8.66 5.25
N LEU A 134 3.72 -8.05 4.08
CA LEU A 134 2.75 -7.13 3.50
C LEU A 134 1.99 -7.81 2.36
N PHE A 135 0.68 -7.88 2.48
CA PHE A 135 -0.21 -8.17 1.37
C PHE A 135 -0.67 -6.87 0.71
N PHE A 136 -0.75 -6.86 -0.62
CA PHE A 136 -1.24 -5.69 -1.35
C PHE A 136 -1.91 -6.12 -2.66
N ALA A 137 -3.03 -5.48 -2.99
CA ALA A 137 -3.93 -5.91 -4.04
C ALA A 137 -3.78 -5.06 -5.31
N CYS A 138 -3.98 -5.70 -6.46
CA CYS A 138 -4.01 -5.08 -7.77
C CYS A 138 -5.32 -5.45 -8.49
N TRP A 139 -6.17 -4.45 -8.68
CA TRP A 139 -7.49 -4.59 -9.30
C TRP A 139 -7.39 -5.01 -10.77
N THR A 140 -6.50 -4.38 -11.55
CA THR A 140 -6.39 -4.58 -13.01
C THR A 140 -5.96 -5.99 -13.39
N TYR A 141 -5.05 -6.59 -12.62
CA TYR A 141 -4.56 -7.95 -12.91
C TYR A 141 -5.27 -9.02 -12.11
N GLY A 142 -6.14 -8.64 -11.18
CA GLY A 142 -6.79 -9.58 -10.30
C GLY A 142 -5.83 -10.35 -9.44
N ARG A 143 -4.91 -9.64 -8.77
CA ARG A 143 -3.87 -10.29 -7.96
C ARG A 143 -3.84 -9.73 -6.57
N VAL A 144 -3.59 -10.60 -5.61
CA VAL A 144 -3.05 -10.23 -4.30
C VAL A 144 -1.58 -10.64 -4.31
N TYR A 145 -0.72 -9.67 -4.06
CA TYR A 145 0.71 -9.86 -3.95
C TYR A 145 1.11 -9.98 -2.49
N PHE A 146 2.27 -10.58 -2.24
CA PHE A 146 2.92 -10.60 -0.94
C PHE A 146 4.39 -10.20 -1.05
N THR A 147 4.90 -9.51 -0.03
CA THR A 147 6.33 -9.31 0.17
C THR A 147 6.67 -9.45 1.66
N PRO A 148 7.75 -10.17 2.02
CA PRO A 148 8.22 -10.18 3.40
C PRO A 148 8.76 -8.80 3.78
N LEU A 149 8.58 -8.42 5.04
CA LEU A 149 9.13 -7.18 5.60
C LEU A 149 10.39 -7.52 6.43
N THR A 150 11.51 -7.75 5.75
CA THR A 150 12.80 -8.04 6.41
C THR A 150 13.50 -6.72 6.80
N PRO A 151 13.70 -6.42 8.10
CA PRO A 151 14.33 -5.15 8.51
C PRO A 151 15.74 -5.00 7.94
N ARG A 152 16.06 -3.80 7.43
CA ARG A 152 17.40 -3.45 6.92
C ARG A 152 17.66 -1.96 7.11
N GLY A 153 18.63 -1.63 7.96
CA GLY A 153 18.97 -0.24 8.28
C GLY A 153 17.78 0.48 8.91
N ASP A 154 17.38 1.60 8.33
CA ASP A 154 16.24 2.41 8.78
C ASP A 154 14.91 2.01 8.10
N SER A 155 14.89 0.93 7.31
CA SER A 155 13.73 0.48 6.54
C SER A 155 13.67 -1.06 6.44
N TYR A 156 13.14 -1.56 5.32
CA TYR A 156 13.07 -2.95 4.96
C TYR A 156 13.85 -3.22 3.69
N GLN A 157 14.33 -4.46 3.56
CA GLN A 157 14.95 -4.92 2.34
C GLN A 157 13.92 -4.93 1.20
N SER A 158 14.31 -4.40 0.04
CA SER A 158 13.53 -4.54 -1.18
C SER A 158 13.55 -5.99 -1.65
N HIS A 159 12.38 -6.54 -1.94
CA HIS A 159 12.20 -7.90 -2.44
C HIS A 159 11.39 -7.87 -3.73
N ALA A 160 11.56 -8.88 -4.59
CA ALA A 160 10.53 -9.16 -5.59
C ALA A 160 9.27 -9.63 -4.85
N HIS A 161 8.10 -9.18 -5.30
CA HIS A 161 6.84 -9.67 -4.75
C HIS A 161 6.53 -11.07 -5.29
N GLU A 162 5.79 -11.84 -4.51
CA GLU A 162 5.16 -13.07 -4.98
C GLU A 162 3.69 -12.82 -5.30
N THR A 163 3.15 -13.56 -6.27
CA THR A 163 1.70 -13.65 -6.46
C THR A 163 1.14 -14.62 -5.42
N PHE A 164 0.45 -14.08 -4.41
CA PHE A 164 -0.18 -14.89 -3.37
C PHE A 164 -1.49 -15.51 -3.85
N LEU A 165 -2.29 -14.73 -4.58
CA LEU A 165 -3.59 -15.16 -5.07
C LEU A 165 -3.87 -14.54 -6.44
N GLU A 166 -4.34 -15.36 -7.37
CA GLU A 166 -4.81 -14.97 -8.70
C GLU A 166 -5.99 -15.84 -9.14
N PRO A 167 -6.87 -15.36 -10.04
CA PRO A 167 -7.96 -16.16 -10.57
C PRO A 167 -7.45 -17.31 -11.42
N VAL A 168 -8.17 -18.44 -11.37
CA VAL A 168 -7.99 -19.54 -12.32
C VAL A 168 -9.07 -19.45 -13.39
N GLY A 169 -8.67 -19.57 -14.65
CA GLY A 169 -9.57 -19.50 -15.80
C GLY A 169 -10.09 -18.08 -16.04
N ASN A 170 -11.38 -17.98 -16.39
CA ASN A 170 -11.98 -16.72 -16.88
C ASN A 170 -12.84 -16.00 -15.83
N LEU A 171 -12.74 -16.41 -14.56
CA LEU A 171 -13.49 -15.76 -13.49
C LEU A 171 -12.86 -14.41 -13.16
N GLY A 172 -13.64 -13.34 -13.31
CA GLY A 172 -13.21 -12.00 -12.90
C GLY A 172 -12.96 -11.97 -11.39
N PHE A 173 -11.75 -11.61 -11.02
CA PHE A 173 -11.33 -11.41 -9.64
C PHE A 173 -10.68 -10.04 -9.56
N ALA A 174 -11.39 -9.03 -9.09
CA ALA A 174 -10.91 -7.66 -9.08
C ALA A 174 -10.82 -7.18 -7.62
N PRO A 175 -9.70 -7.49 -6.91
CA PRO A 175 -9.60 -7.25 -5.48
C PRO A 175 -9.65 -5.75 -5.20
N SER A 176 -10.60 -5.35 -4.37
CA SER A 176 -10.85 -3.97 -3.99
C SER A 176 -10.32 -3.63 -2.60
N ASP A 177 -10.20 -4.59 -1.69
CA ASP A 177 -9.67 -4.36 -0.36
C ASP A 177 -9.25 -5.67 0.35
N LEU A 178 -8.41 -5.56 1.39
CA LEU A 178 -7.87 -6.65 2.20
C LEU A 178 -8.09 -6.37 3.69
N ALA A 179 -8.47 -7.39 4.47
CA ALA A 179 -8.51 -7.27 5.93
C ALA A 179 -8.22 -8.61 6.61
N VAL A 180 -7.51 -8.61 7.74
CA VAL A 180 -7.31 -9.82 8.54
C VAL A 180 -8.33 -9.88 9.67
N HIS A 181 -9.03 -11.01 9.78
CA HIS A 181 -9.96 -11.22 10.89
C HIS A 181 -9.20 -11.27 12.22
N PRO A 182 -9.58 -10.46 13.23
CA PRO A 182 -8.76 -10.26 14.42
C PRO A 182 -8.56 -11.52 15.27
N LEU A 183 -9.57 -12.40 15.34
CA LEU A 183 -9.52 -13.64 16.14
C LEU A 183 -8.98 -14.87 15.39
N THR A 184 -9.43 -15.09 14.15
CA THR A 184 -9.04 -16.28 13.39
C THR A 184 -7.77 -16.08 12.60
N GLY A 185 -7.37 -14.84 12.30
CA GLY A 185 -6.21 -14.54 11.45
C GLY A 185 -6.41 -14.94 9.99
N ASP A 186 -7.65 -15.18 9.55
CA ASP A 186 -7.97 -15.40 8.14
C ASP A 186 -7.89 -14.08 7.38
N LEU A 187 -7.39 -14.13 6.14
CA LEU A 187 -7.42 -12.98 5.25
C LEU A 187 -8.77 -12.93 4.53
N TYR A 188 -9.40 -11.77 4.55
CA TYR A 188 -10.61 -11.47 3.78
C TYR A 188 -10.24 -10.57 2.62
N VAL A 189 -10.76 -10.89 1.44
CA VAL A 189 -10.54 -10.11 0.21
C VAL A 189 -11.89 -9.72 -0.34
N SER A 190 -12.16 -8.42 -0.41
CA SER A 190 -13.32 -7.91 -1.16
C SER A 190 -12.96 -7.81 -2.64
N VAL A 191 -13.91 -8.11 -3.51
CA VAL A 191 -13.76 -7.92 -4.96
C VAL A 191 -14.93 -7.14 -5.54
N GLY A 192 -14.71 -6.49 -6.68
CA GLY A 192 -15.75 -5.86 -7.48
C GLY A 192 -15.34 -4.46 -7.94
N GLY A 193 -16.35 -3.66 -8.30
CA GLY A 193 -16.16 -2.29 -8.79
C GLY A 193 -16.46 -2.15 -10.28
N ARG A 194 -16.70 -0.91 -10.74
CA ARG A 194 -17.06 -0.58 -12.13
C ARG A 194 -18.24 -1.42 -12.69
N GLY A 195 -19.26 -1.67 -11.87
CA GLY A 195 -20.45 -2.43 -12.25
C GLY A 195 -20.27 -3.95 -12.34
N THR A 196 -19.08 -4.47 -12.01
CA THR A 196 -18.84 -5.91 -11.91
C THR A 196 -19.49 -6.50 -10.64
N ARG A 197 -19.76 -7.81 -10.66
CA ARG A 197 -20.30 -8.52 -9.49
C ARG A 197 -19.31 -8.44 -8.32
N GLY A 198 -19.78 -7.99 -7.17
CA GLY A 198 -19.00 -7.98 -5.93
C GLY A 198 -19.09 -9.30 -5.16
N ALA A 199 -18.04 -9.61 -4.41
CA ALA A 199 -18.00 -10.72 -3.45
C ALA A 199 -16.96 -10.46 -2.36
N VAL A 200 -17.03 -11.26 -1.28
CA VAL A 200 -15.98 -11.31 -0.25
C VAL A 200 -15.51 -12.76 -0.14
N TYR A 201 -14.21 -12.95 -0.30
CA TYR A 201 -13.56 -14.24 -0.14
C TYR A 201 -12.90 -14.32 1.23
N ARG A 202 -12.98 -15.49 1.86
CA ARG A 202 -12.22 -15.83 3.07
C ARG A 202 -11.10 -16.79 2.67
N ILE A 203 -9.87 -16.42 2.97
CA ILE A 203 -8.67 -17.22 2.73
C ILE A 203 -8.17 -17.72 4.08
N SER A 204 -8.11 -19.03 4.21
CA SER A 204 -7.70 -19.72 5.43
C SER A 204 -6.69 -20.81 5.10
N PHE A 205 -5.63 -20.95 5.88
CA PHE A 205 -4.75 -22.10 5.79
C PHE A 205 -5.36 -23.29 6.54
N PRO A 206 -5.65 -24.44 5.89
CA PRO A 206 -6.34 -25.56 6.52
C PRO A 206 -5.64 -26.10 7.78
N ASN A 207 -4.30 -26.08 7.78
CA ASN A 207 -3.48 -26.50 8.92
C ASN A 207 -3.11 -25.32 9.85
N GLY A 208 -3.79 -24.18 9.68
CA GLY A 208 -3.60 -22.97 10.47
C GLY A 208 -4.17 -23.10 11.88
N ARG A 209 -3.75 -22.21 12.78
CA ARG A 209 -4.28 -22.14 14.15
C ARG A 209 -5.72 -21.61 14.10
N LYS A 210 -6.67 -22.35 14.69
CA LYS A 210 -8.09 -21.93 14.77
C LYS A 210 -8.33 -20.67 15.63
N ALA A 211 -7.41 -20.36 16.53
CA ALA A 211 -7.35 -19.09 17.25
C ALA A 211 -5.98 -18.47 16.95
N ALA A 212 -5.96 -17.52 16.01
CA ALA A 212 -4.72 -16.85 15.66
C ALA A 212 -4.32 -15.94 16.81
N LYS A 213 -3.10 -16.16 17.31
CA LYS A 213 -2.45 -15.18 18.16
C LYS A 213 -1.75 -14.17 17.25
N PRO A 214 -1.80 -12.87 17.57
CA PRO A 214 -0.87 -11.92 17.00
C PRO A 214 0.57 -12.40 17.18
N VAL A 215 1.46 -12.07 16.25
CA VAL A 215 2.90 -12.30 16.44
C VAL A 215 3.36 -11.42 17.62
N ALA A 216 4.17 -11.98 18.51
CA ALA A 216 4.69 -11.26 19.67
C ALA A 216 5.86 -10.37 19.25
N LEU A 217 5.96 -9.19 19.89
CA LEU A 217 7.05 -8.22 19.73
C LEU A 217 8.40 -8.80 20.17
#